data_AF-A0A9D2J0S6-F1
#
_entry.id   AF-A0A9D2J0S6-F1
#
_cell.length_a   1.000
_cell.length_b   1.000
_cell.length_c   1.000
_cell.angle_alpha   90.00
_cell.angle_beta   90.00
_cell.angle_gamma   90.00
#
_symmetry.space_group_name_H-M   'P 1'
#
loop_
_entity.id
_entity.type
_entity.pdbx_description
1 polymer ?
#
loop_
_entity_poly.entity_id
_entity_poly.type
_entity_poly.pdbx_seq_one_letter_code
_entity_poly.pdbx_strand_id
1 'polypeptide(L)'
;MDKNYNPNYTVRRLEEGETVKSFDCGDADLNDFILNAAPLYRNELLAISYVMEDENGKTLAYFSLANQLIRFIKLYFRTDNKTGCRFITVDAYINAIPFYLKNEFRPMTEADKDDTHTRVLLYDLKRLEG
;
A
#
# COMPACT_ATOMS: atom_id res chain seq x y z
N MET A 1 -18.15 -34.38 1.42
CA MET A 1 -17.04 -33.42 1.55
C MET A 1 -16.14 -33.94 2.65
N ASP A 2 -14.91 -34.31 2.31
CA ASP A 2 -13.97 -34.92 3.25
C ASP A 2 -13.58 -33.94 4.36
N LYS A 3 -13.68 -34.40 5.61
CA LYS A 3 -13.39 -33.63 6.83
C LYS A 3 -11.90 -33.57 7.19
N ASN A 4 -11.00 -33.91 6.26
CA ASN A 4 -9.57 -34.14 6.52
C ASN A 4 -8.61 -33.35 5.61
N TYR A 5 -9.05 -32.29 4.92
CA TYR A 5 -8.12 -31.43 4.18
C TYR A 5 -7.65 -30.29 5.08
N ASN A 6 -6.48 -30.46 5.71
CA ASN A 6 -5.74 -29.36 6.33
C ASN A 6 -4.42 -29.18 5.56
N PRO A 7 -4.41 -28.42 4.46
CA PRO A 7 -3.16 -28.07 3.82
C PRO A 7 -2.41 -27.16 4.78
N ASN A 8 -1.22 -27.57 5.21
CA ASN A 8 -0.32 -26.66 5.92
C ASN A 8 0.13 -25.59 4.92
N TYR A 9 -0.56 -24.45 4.92
CA TYR A 9 -0.13 -23.27 4.22
C TYR A 9 0.35 -22.22 5.21
N THR A 10 1.31 -21.42 4.77
CA THR A 10 1.78 -20.26 5.51
C THR A 10 1.48 -19.00 4.71
N VAL A 11 0.97 -17.98 5.38
CA VAL A 11 0.82 -16.64 4.79
C VAL A 11 1.95 -15.79 5.34
N ARG A 12 2.75 -15.21 4.44
CA ARG A 12 3.82 -14.31 4.83
C ARG A 12 3.90 -13.09 3.93
N ARG A 13 4.44 -12.02 4.47
CA ARG A 13 4.77 -10.80 3.74
C ARG A 13 5.97 -11.06 2.83
N LEU A 14 5.95 -10.56 1.59
CA LEU A 14 7.14 -10.51 0.75
C LEU A 14 8.08 -9.42 1.27
N GLU A 15 9.34 -9.77 1.50
CA GLU A 15 10.34 -8.84 2.01
C GLU A 15 11.08 -8.08 0.90
N GLU A 16 11.88 -7.10 1.29
CA GLU A 16 12.62 -6.26 0.34
C GLU A 16 13.63 -7.09 -0.47
N GLY A 17 13.61 -6.91 -1.79
CA GLY A 17 14.44 -7.69 -2.71
C GLY A 17 13.93 -9.10 -3.01
N GLU A 18 12.87 -9.58 -2.35
CA GLU A 18 12.26 -10.87 -2.65
C GLU A 18 11.40 -10.81 -3.92
N THR A 19 11.41 -11.90 -4.69
CA THR A 19 10.61 -12.09 -5.89
C THR A 19 9.91 -13.44 -5.85
N VAL A 20 8.69 -13.51 -6.37
CA VAL A 20 7.99 -14.78 -6.60
C VAL A 20 8.54 -15.39 -7.88
N LYS A 21 8.99 -16.64 -7.82
CA LYS A 21 9.65 -17.31 -8.96
C LYS A 21 8.66 -17.94 -9.93
N SER A 22 7.52 -18.41 -9.42
CA SER A 22 6.48 -19.02 -10.22
C SER A 22 5.13 -18.84 -9.54
N PHE A 23 4.13 -18.47 -10.33
CA PHE A 23 2.75 -18.33 -9.92
C PHE A 23 1.89 -18.39 -11.18
N ASP A 24 0.79 -19.14 -11.13
CA ASP A 24 -0.21 -19.14 -12.21
C ASP A 24 -1.60 -19.37 -11.62
N CYS A 25 -2.43 -18.35 -11.71
CA CYS A 25 -3.84 -18.39 -11.32
C CYS A 25 -4.81 -18.42 -12.52
N GLY A 26 -4.29 -18.53 -13.75
CA GLY A 26 -5.07 -18.44 -14.99
C GLY A 26 -5.39 -17.01 -15.44
N ASP A 27 -4.93 -16.00 -14.70
CA ASP A 27 -5.06 -14.57 -15.04
C ASP A 27 -3.67 -13.98 -15.30
N ALA A 28 -3.45 -13.55 -16.54
CA ALA A 28 -2.15 -13.06 -17.00
C ALA A 28 -1.72 -11.76 -16.29
N ASP A 29 -2.66 -10.87 -15.97
CA ASP A 29 -2.37 -9.58 -15.34
C ASP A 29 -1.95 -9.78 -13.88
N LEU A 30 -2.65 -10.68 -13.17
CA LEU A 30 -2.29 -11.05 -11.80
C LEU A 30 -0.93 -11.76 -11.74
N ASN A 31 -0.68 -12.66 -12.69
CA ASN A 31 0.60 -13.36 -12.79
C ASN A 31 1.75 -12.38 -13.06
N ASP A 32 1.61 -11.47 -14.03
CA ASP A 32 2.62 -10.45 -14.32
C ASP A 32 2.87 -9.54 -13.12
N PHE A 33 1.80 -9.13 -12.43
CA PHE A 33 1.93 -8.28 -11.26
C PHE A 33 2.80 -8.92 -10.18
N ILE A 34 2.50 -10.14 -9.74
CA ILE A 34 3.22 -10.75 -8.61
C ILE A 34 4.64 -11.20 -8.99
N LEU A 35 4.87 -11.58 -10.24
CA LEU A 35 6.18 -12.02 -10.73
C LEU A 35 7.13 -10.85 -11.02
N ASN A 36 6.61 -9.74 -11.55
CA ASN A 36 7.43 -8.65 -12.09
C ASN A 36 7.19 -7.29 -11.42
N ALA A 37 5.95 -6.92 -11.12
CA ALA A 37 5.62 -5.56 -10.68
C ALA A 37 5.64 -5.37 -9.15
N ALA A 38 5.34 -6.41 -8.37
CA ALA A 38 5.21 -6.36 -6.92
C ALA A 38 6.45 -5.76 -6.20
N PRO A 39 7.70 -6.06 -6.59
CA PRO A 39 8.88 -5.44 -5.99
C PRO A 39 8.92 -3.92 -6.20
N LEU A 40 8.57 -3.45 -7.41
CA LEU A 40 8.50 -2.02 -7.72
C LEU A 40 7.40 -1.32 -6.91
N TYR A 41 6.23 -1.94 -6.81
CA TYR A 41 5.12 -1.40 -6.01
C TYR A 41 5.45 -1.32 -4.53
N ARG A 42 6.29 -2.22 -4.01
CA ARG A 42 6.81 -2.11 -2.65
C ARG A 42 7.81 -0.95 -2.53
N ASN A 43 8.77 -0.85 -3.44
CA ASN A 43 9.82 0.18 -3.42
C ASN A 43 9.22 1.60 -3.50
N GLU A 44 8.21 1.78 -4.35
CA GLU A 44 7.46 3.02 -4.51
C GLU A 44 6.35 3.19 -3.46
N LEU A 45 6.23 2.25 -2.50
CA LEU A 45 5.25 2.34 -1.41
C LEU A 45 3.82 2.43 -1.91
N LEU A 46 3.53 1.77 -3.01
CA LEU A 46 2.21 1.70 -3.61
C LEU A 46 1.42 0.52 -3.06
N ALA A 47 2.10 -0.59 -2.76
CA ALA A 47 1.48 -1.76 -2.15
C ALA A 47 2.47 -2.66 -1.41
N ILE A 48 1.98 -3.39 -0.42
CA ILE A 48 2.68 -4.52 0.20
C ILE A 48 1.97 -5.80 -0.22
N SER A 49 2.73 -6.74 -0.79
CA SER A 49 2.22 -8.05 -1.22
C SER A 49 2.51 -9.13 -0.18
N TYR A 50 1.55 -10.03 -0.02
CA TYR A 50 1.61 -11.21 0.84
C TYR A 50 1.39 -12.44 -0.02
N VAL A 51 2.13 -13.51 0.26
CA VAL A 51 2.04 -14.79 -0.43
C VAL A 51 1.54 -15.85 0.52
N MET A 52 0.70 -16.75 0.00
CA MET A 52 0.32 -18.00 0.63
C MET A 52 1.13 -19.11 -0.01
N GLU A 53 1.94 -19.80 0.78
CA GLU A 53 2.86 -20.84 0.33
C GLU A 53 2.48 -22.20 0.93
N ASP A 54 2.66 -23.27 0.17
CA ASP A 54 2.61 -24.65 0.69
C ASP A 54 3.88 -25.00 1.49
N GLU A 55 3.92 -26.21 2.04
CA GLU A 55 5.07 -26.73 2.81
C GLU A 55 6.40 -26.79 2.02
N ASN A 56 6.35 -26.74 0.68
CA ASN A 56 7.53 -26.73 -0.20
C ASN A 56 7.92 -25.31 -0.61
N GLY A 57 7.23 -24.28 -0.11
CA GLY A 57 7.46 -22.89 -0.48
C GLY A 57 6.85 -22.50 -1.83
N LYS A 58 5.97 -23.32 -2.42
CA LYS A 58 5.28 -22.98 -3.67
C LYS A 58 4.17 -21.98 -3.36
N THR A 59 4.17 -20.84 -4.06
CA THR A 59 3.10 -19.85 -3.96
C THR A 59 1.80 -20.40 -4.56
N LEU A 60 0.77 -20.50 -3.73
CA LEU A 60 -0.57 -20.96 -4.10
C LEU A 60 -1.53 -19.79 -4.37
N ALA A 61 -1.35 -18.68 -3.66
CA ALA A 61 -2.14 -17.46 -3.80
C ALA A 61 -1.32 -16.25 -3.32
N TYR A 62 -1.75 -15.04 -3.70
CA TYR A 62 -1.22 -13.81 -3.14
C TYR A 62 -2.34 -12.77 -2.98
N PHE A 63 -2.09 -11.77 -2.14
CA PHE A 63 -2.90 -10.54 -2.09
C PHE A 63 -2.01 -9.34 -1.81
N SER A 64 -2.45 -8.16 -2.22
CA SER A 64 -1.71 -6.93 -2.02
C SER A 64 -2.54 -5.90 -1.28
N LEU A 65 -2.00 -5.37 -0.19
CA LEU A 65 -2.56 -4.23 0.50
C LEU A 65 -1.95 -2.97 -0.10
N ALA A 66 -2.77 -2.29 -0.88
CA ALA A 66 -2.32 -1.16 -1.67
C ALA A 66 -2.69 0.17 -0.98
N ASN A 67 -1.78 1.14 -1.03
CA ASN A 67 -1.95 2.50 -0.48
C ASN A 67 -2.91 3.36 -1.34
N GLN A 68 -3.77 2.70 -2.10
CA GLN A 68 -4.55 3.18 -3.24
C GLN A 68 -5.44 4.36 -2.88
N LEU A 69 -5.93 4.46 -1.65
CA LEU A 69 -6.83 5.56 -1.28
C LEU A 69 -6.15 6.91 -1.39
N ILE A 70 -4.92 7.05 -0.89
CA ILE A 70 -4.19 8.34 -0.93
C ILE A 70 -3.77 8.66 -2.36
N ARG A 71 -3.32 7.66 -3.12
CA ARG A 71 -2.95 7.84 -4.53
C ARG A 71 -4.15 8.17 -5.40
N PHE A 72 -5.28 7.51 -5.18
CA PHE A 72 -6.54 7.77 -5.88
C PHE A 72 -7.04 9.17 -5.57
N ILE A 73 -7.07 9.59 -4.29
CA ILE A 73 -7.43 10.96 -3.91
C ILE A 73 -6.51 11.97 -4.63
N LYS A 74 -5.19 11.77 -4.60
CA LYS A 74 -4.22 12.64 -5.29
C LYS A 74 -4.44 12.71 -6.81
N LEU A 75 -4.69 11.58 -7.46
CA LEU A 75 -4.91 11.51 -8.91
C LEU A 75 -6.27 12.08 -9.33
N TYR A 76 -7.32 11.80 -8.56
CA TYR A 76 -8.67 12.33 -8.79
C TYR A 76 -8.69 13.87 -8.75
N PHE A 77 -7.93 14.48 -7.83
CA PHE A 77 -7.75 15.94 -7.80
C PHE A 77 -6.90 16.49 -8.96
N ARG A 78 -6.07 15.66 -9.60
CA ARG A 78 -5.21 16.07 -10.74
C ARG A 78 -5.95 16.02 -12.08
N THR A 79 -6.78 15.00 -12.31
CA THR A 79 -7.31 14.69 -13.65
C THR A 79 -8.65 15.33 -13.98
N ASP A 80 -9.40 15.83 -13.00
CA ASP A 80 -10.74 16.38 -13.25
C ASP A 80 -10.96 17.83 -12.78
N ASN A 81 -9.95 18.53 -12.22
CA ASN A 81 -10.00 19.94 -11.77
C ASN A 81 -11.37 20.40 -11.22
N LYS A 82 -12.07 19.52 -10.48
CA LYS A 82 -13.49 19.75 -10.13
C LYS A 82 -13.70 20.47 -8.82
N THR A 83 -12.67 20.84 -8.07
CA THR A 83 -12.84 21.66 -6.85
C THR A 83 -11.61 22.53 -6.57
N GLY A 84 -11.84 23.76 -6.12
CA GLY A 84 -10.82 24.73 -5.69
C GLY A 84 -10.10 24.37 -4.38
N CYS A 85 -9.77 23.10 -4.17
CA CYS A 85 -9.08 22.62 -2.99
C CYS A 85 -7.57 22.57 -3.24
N ARG A 86 -6.79 23.33 -2.46
CA ARG A 86 -5.31 23.37 -2.55
C ARG A 86 -4.63 22.35 -1.65
N PHE A 87 -5.31 21.88 -0.61
CA PHE A 87 -4.72 21.03 0.42
C PHE A 87 -5.60 19.82 0.71
N ILE A 88 -4.98 18.69 1.02
CA ILE A 88 -5.60 17.54 1.68
C ILE A 88 -5.13 17.58 3.14
N THR A 89 -6.04 17.48 4.11
CA THR A 89 -5.70 17.31 5.52
C THR A 89 -6.15 15.95 6.03
N VAL A 90 -5.41 15.39 6.99
CA VAL A 90 -5.76 14.16 7.70
C VAL A 90 -5.50 14.35 9.18
N ASP A 91 -6.35 13.75 10.02
CA ASP A 91 -6.08 13.57 11.44
C ASP A 91 -5.49 12.17 11.62
N ALA A 92 -4.17 12.07 11.69
CA ALA A 92 -3.45 10.81 11.63
C ALA A 92 -3.18 10.26 13.03
N TYR A 93 -3.57 9.01 13.29
CA TYR A 93 -3.10 8.30 14.47
C TYR A 93 -1.57 8.29 14.55
N ILE A 94 -1.01 8.42 15.76
CA ILE A 94 0.45 8.56 15.97
C ILE A 94 1.25 7.45 15.26
N ASN A 95 0.75 6.21 15.31
CA ASN A 95 1.38 5.05 14.65
C ASN A 95 1.37 5.11 13.11
N ALA A 96 0.46 5.88 12.51
CA ALA A 96 0.32 6.07 11.08
C ALA A 96 1.06 7.31 10.56
N ILE A 97 1.57 8.19 11.44
CA ILE A 97 2.34 9.38 11.04
C ILE A 97 3.48 9.03 10.07
N PRO A 98 4.32 7.99 10.31
CA PRO A 98 5.39 7.65 9.39
C PRO A 98 4.89 7.36 7.96
N PHE A 99 3.71 6.74 7.83
CA PHE A 99 3.08 6.46 6.53
C PHE A 99 2.72 7.76 5.79
N TYR A 100 2.09 8.71 6.47
CA TYR A 100 1.69 9.98 5.86
C TYR A 100 2.88 10.86 5.53
N LEU A 101 3.89 10.93 6.40
CA LEU A 101 5.15 11.64 6.11
C LEU A 101 5.86 11.05 4.88
N LYS A 102 5.87 9.72 4.75
CA LYS A 102 6.42 9.02 3.58
C LYS A 102 5.65 9.33 2.29
N ASN A 103 4.37 9.67 2.40
CA ASN A 103 3.51 10.14 1.32
C ASN A 103 3.51 11.68 1.17
N GLU A 104 4.55 12.33 1.71
CA GLU A 104 4.83 13.77 1.67
C GLU A 104 3.77 14.68 2.31
N PHE A 105 2.94 14.13 3.19
CA PHE A 105 2.20 14.97 4.12
C PHE A 105 3.19 15.58 5.12
N ARG A 106 2.87 16.77 5.63
CA ARG A 106 3.65 17.47 6.65
C ARG A 106 2.76 17.88 7.81
N PRO A 107 3.29 18.03 9.02
CA PRO A 107 2.52 18.60 10.12
C PRO A 107 1.91 19.94 9.73
N MET A 108 0.62 20.13 10.05
CA MET A 108 -0.07 21.38 9.72
C MET A 108 0.36 22.51 10.66
N THR A 109 0.53 22.19 11.94
CA THR A 109 0.95 23.14 12.99
C THR A 109 1.83 22.43 14.01
N GLU A 110 2.40 23.14 14.97
CA GLU A 110 3.12 22.54 16.11
C GLU A 110 2.26 22.40 17.38
N ALA A 111 0.98 22.79 17.33
CA ALA A 111 0.12 22.83 18.51
C ALA A 111 -0.20 21.43 19.08
N ASP A 112 -0.31 20.44 18.20
CA ASP A 112 -0.65 19.05 18.49
C ASP A 112 0.57 18.11 18.45
N LYS A 113 1.80 18.65 18.58
CA LYS A 113 3.04 17.87 18.46
C LYS A 113 3.23 16.84 19.59
N ASP A 114 2.69 17.16 20.76
CA ASP A 114 2.80 16.38 22.00
C ASP A 114 1.50 15.57 22.27
N ASP A 115 0.54 15.59 21.34
CA ASP A 115 -0.68 14.79 21.43
C ASP A 115 -0.35 13.29 21.36
N THR A 116 -1.03 12.50 22.17
CA THR A 116 -0.75 11.07 22.34
C THR A 116 -1.63 10.18 21.45
N HIS A 117 -2.64 10.73 20.80
CA HIS A 117 -3.63 9.98 20.01
C HIS A 117 -3.51 10.27 18.52
N THR A 118 -3.49 11.55 18.12
CA THR A 118 -3.47 11.92 16.70
C THR A 118 -2.66 13.18 16.41
N ARG A 119 -2.32 13.39 15.14
CA ARG A 119 -1.60 14.55 14.61
C ARG A 119 -2.20 14.98 13.29
N VAL A 120 -2.49 16.27 13.15
CA VAL A 120 -3.03 16.84 11.92
C VAL A 120 -1.90 17.05 10.91
N LEU A 121 -2.02 16.38 9.77
CA LEU A 121 -1.07 16.47 8.66
C LEU A 121 -1.76 17.03 7.42
N LEU A 122 -1.00 17.71 6.57
CA LEU A 122 -1.48 18.30 5.32
C LEU A 122 -0.60 17.91 4.13
N TYR A 123 -1.21 17.80 2.97
CA TYR A 123 -0.55 17.65 1.67
C TYR A 123 -0.98 18.81 0.76
N ASP A 124 -0.02 19.54 0.19
CA ASP A 124 -0.30 20.60 -0.79
C ASP A 124 -0.40 20.00 -2.20
N LEU A 125 -1.59 20.04 -2.77
CA LEU A 125 -1.90 19.49 -4.09
C LEU A 125 -1.11 20.19 -5.21
N LYS A 126 -0.66 21.44 -4.99
CA LYS A 126 0.20 22.16 -5.95
C LYS A 126 1.57 21.50 -6.12
N ARG A 127 2.02 20.68 -5.17
CA ARG A 127 3.30 19.96 -5.28
C ARG A 127 3.30 18.86 -6.35
N LEU A 128 2.14 18.52 -6.91
CA LEU A 128 2.00 17.61 -8.06
C LEU A 128 2.19 18.31 -9.41
N GLU A 129 2.42 19.63 -9.44
CA GLU A 129 2.65 20.42 -10.67
C GLU A 129 4.15 20.61 -11.01
N GLY A 130 5.06 19.85 -10.38
CA GLY A 130 6.49 19.84 -10.67
C GLY A 130 6.95 18.57 -11.36
#